data_AF-A0A9E1LTR9-F1
#
_entry.id   AF-A0A9E1LTR9-F1
#
_cell.length_a   1.000
_cell.length_b   1.000
_cell.length_c   1.000
_cell.angle_alpha   90.00
_cell.angle_beta   90.00
_cell.angle_gamma   90.00
#
_symmetry.space_group_name_H-M   'P 1'
#
loop_
_entity.id
_entity.type
_entity.pdbx_description
1 polymer ?
#
loop_
_entity_poly.entity_id
_entity_poly.type
_entity_poly.pdbx_seq_one_letter_code
_entity_poly.pdbx_strand_id
1 'polypeptide(L)'
;FLRSEPTTQADLVFIDPPYDLEDAELNQVLQDLVPWLNFGAWVIVERSSRSSEPAWPAWLDPLPEKTYGDTTLYVAVAGEKGSQPPLS
;
A
#
# COMPACT_ATOMS: atom_id res chain seq x y z
N PHE A 1 0.01 -8.05 -10.46
CA PHE A 1 1.21 -8.72 -10.99
C PHE A 1 2.17 -7.69 -11.56
N LEU A 2 3.34 -7.52 -10.94
CA LEU A 2 4.46 -6.73 -11.49
C LEU A 2 5.46 -7.72 -12.12
N ARG A 3 5.85 -7.49 -13.40
CA ARG A 3 6.47 -8.52 -14.28
C ARG A 3 7.94 -8.28 -14.66
N SER A 4 8.65 -7.32 -14.05
CA SER A 4 10.04 -6.95 -14.39
C SER A 4 10.75 -6.26 -13.22
N GLU A 5 12.04 -5.93 -13.31
CA GLU A 5 12.62 -4.90 -12.41
C GLU A 5 12.20 -3.48 -12.89
N PRO A 6 11.92 -2.52 -11.98
CA PRO A 6 11.48 -1.18 -12.36
C PRO A 6 12.57 -0.44 -13.13
N THR A 7 12.30 -0.09 -14.39
CA THR A 7 13.10 0.89 -15.13
C THR A 7 12.79 2.34 -14.71
N THR A 8 11.69 2.55 -13.98
CA THR A 8 11.28 3.81 -13.37
C THR A 8 10.42 3.52 -12.14
N GLN A 9 10.64 4.25 -11.05
CA GLN A 9 9.85 4.16 -9.81
C GLN A 9 8.67 5.16 -9.85
N ALA A 10 7.61 4.86 -9.11
CA ALA A 10 6.38 5.65 -9.06
C ALA A 10 6.31 6.55 -7.83
N ASP A 11 5.74 7.75 -7.99
CA ASP A 11 5.44 8.70 -6.90
C ASP A 11 4.00 8.56 -6.37
N LEU A 12 3.12 7.86 -7.10
CA LEU A 12 1.72 7.64 -6.76
C LEU A 12 1.23 6.31 -7.32
N VAL A 13 0.59 5.50 -6.48
CA VAL A 13 0.01 4.20 -6.83
C VAL A 13 -1.40 4.10 -6.25
N PHE A 14 -2.33 3.67 -7.09
CA PHE A 14 -3.69 3.30 -6.70
C PHE A 14 -3.85 1.78 -6.81
N ILE A 15 -4.47 1.18 -5.80
CA ILE A 15 -4.79 -0.24 -5.75
C ILE A 15 -6.29 -0.36 -5.49
N ASP A 16 -7.02 -0.85 -6.48
CA ASP A 16 -8.45 -1.18 -6.39
C ASP A 16 -8.60 -2.69 -6.61
N PRO A 17 -8.43 -3.50 -5.54
CA PRO A 17 -8.52 -4.94 -5.61
C PRO A 17 -9.99 -5.39 -5.74
N PRO A 18 -10.25 -6.57 -6.34
CA PRO A 18 -11.55 -7.21 -6.27
C PRO A 18 -12.06 -7.33 -4.82
N TYR A 19 -13.37 -7.20 -4.61
CA TYR A 19 -13.97 -7.23 -3.26
C TYR A 19 -13.73 -8.52 -2.47
N ASP A 20 -13.46 -9.62 -3.17
CA ASP A 20 -13.17 -10.94 -2.61
C ASP A 20 -11.68 -11.21 -2.40
N LEU A 21 -10.80 -10.25 -2.70
CA LEU A 21 -9.36 -10.40 -2.45
C LEU A 21 -9.10 -10.52 -0.94
N GLU A 22 -8.43 -11.61 -0.57
CA GLU A 22 -8.09 -11.88 0.82
C GLU A 22 -7.01 -10.92 1.34
N ASP A 23 -7.05 -10.61 2.64
CA ASP A 23 -6.08 -9.70 3.27
C ASP A 23 -4.63 -10.16 3.08
N ALA A 24 -4.38 -11.48 3.13
CA ALA A 24 -3.06 -12.04 2.93
C ALA A 24 -2.53 -11.79 1.50
N GLU A 25 -3.39 -11.85 0.50
CA GLU A 25 -3.02 -11.57 -0.89
C GLU A 25 -2.75 -10.09 -1.10
N LEU A 26 -3.59 -9.21 -0.54
CA LEU A 26 -3.35 -7.76 -0.57
C LEU A 26 -2.03 -7.40 0.11
N ASN A 27 -1.72 -8.02 1.26
CA ASN A 27 -0.46 -7.80 1.95
C ASN A 27 0.73 -8.19 1.07
N GLN A 28 0.65 -9.33 0.36
CA GLN A 28 1.71 -9.73 -0.57
C GLN A 28 1.87 -8.73 -1.72
N VAL A 29 0.78 -8.23 -2.28
CA VAL A 29 0.83 -7.18 -3.32
C VAL A 29 1.52 -5.92 -2.81
N LEU A 30 1.24 -5.49 -1.58
CA LEU A 30 1.89 -4.33 -0.97
C LEU A 30 3.38 -4.56 -0.73
N GLN A 31 3.79 -5.76 -0.32
CA GLN A 31 5.21 -6.13 -0.17
C GLN A 31 5.94 -6.07 -1.52
N ASP A 32 5.36 -6.65 -2.56
CA ASP A 32 5.93 -6.68 -3.91
C ASP A 32 5.99 -5.28 -4.55
N LEU A 33 5.17 -4.35 -4.08
CA LEU A 33 5.12 -2.97 -4.56
C LEU A 33 6.28 -2.12 -4.04
N VAL A 34 6.82 -2.36 -2.84
CA VAL A 34 7.84 -1.51 -2.20
C VAL A 34 9.04 -1.18 -3.11
N PRO A 35 9.64 -2.13 -3.86
CA PRO A 35 10.76 -1.84 -4.77
C PRO A 35 10.43 -0.80 -5.86
N TRP A 36 9.15 -0.63 -6.20
CA TRP A 36 8.65 0.22 -7.28
C TRP A 36 8.35 1.66 -6.87
N LEU A 37 8.40 1.97 -5.58
CA LEU A 37 8.02 3.28 -5.05
C LEU A 37 9.23 4.20 -4.88
N ASN A 38 9.11 5.47 -5.23
CA ASN A 38 10.06 6.49 -4.79
C ASN A 38 9.88 6.78 -3.29
N PHE A 39 10.90 7.36 -2.65
CA PHE A 39 10.72 7.96 -1.33
C PHE A 39 9.62 9.04 -1.39
N GLY A 40 8.71 9.03 -0.42
CA GLY A 40 7.58 9.94 -0.38
C GLY A 40 6.44 9.59 -1.34
N ALA A 41 6.52 8.44 -2.03
CA ALA A 41 5.44 8.00 -2.91
C ALA A 41 4.16 7.69 -2.14
N TRP A 42 3.02 8.03 -2.71
CA TRP A 42 1.70 7.78 -2.12
C TRP A 42 1.15 6.44 -2.60
N VAL A 43 0.65 5.63 -1.67
CA VAL A 43 -0.08 4.40 -1.96
C VAL A 43 -1.49 4.54 -1.43
N ILE A 44 -2.48 4.35 -2.30
CA ILE A 44 -3.90 4.45 -1.97
C ILE A 44 -4.55 3.12 -2.29
N VAL A 45 -5.17 2.50 -1.29
CA VAL A 45 -5.91 1.25 -1.43
C VAL A 45 -7.39 1.51 -1.21
N GLU A 46 -8.22 1.20 -2.20
CA GLU A 46 -9.67 1.27 -2.10
C GLU A 46 -10.22 -0.10 -1.64
N ARG A 47 -11.06 -0.13 -0.60
CA ARG A 47 -11.76 -1.36 -0.19
C ARG A 47 -13.17 -1.07 0.28
N SER A 48 -13.97 -2.13 0.47
CA SER A 48 -15.25 -2.01 1.17
C SER A 48 -15.02 -1.52 2.60
N SER A 49 -15.90 -0.67 3.12
CA SER A 49 -15.88 -0.19 4.51
C SER A 49 -16.06 -1.29 5.56
N ARG A 50 -16.36 -2.52 5.13
CA ARG A 50 -16.45 -3.73 5.96
C ARG A 50 -15.14 -4.52 6.02
N SER A 51 -14.20 -4.22 5.12
CA SER A 51 -12.87 -4.84 5.12
C SER A 51 -12.00 -4.23 6.21
N SER A 52 -11.01 -4.99 6.68
CA SER A 52 -10.00 -4.47 7.60
C SER A 52 -8.98 -3.60 6.86
N GLU A 53 -8.34 -2.71 7.63
CA GLU A 53 -7.18 -1.95 7.17
C GLU A 53 -6.09 -2.89 6.62
N PRO A 54 -5.44 -2.56 5.48
CA PRO A 54 -4.33 -3.34 4.96
C PRO A 54 -3.19 -3.44 5.99
N ALA A 55 -2.54 -4.60 6.09
CA ALA A 55 -1.34 -4.69 6.91
C ALA A 55 -0.17 -4.06 6.14
N TRP A 56 0.07 -2.78 6.42
CA TRP A 56 1.12 -2.02 5.76
C TRP A 56 2.51 -2.62 6.02
N PRO A 57 3.32 -2.87 4.96
CA PRO A 57 4.73 -3.15 5.11
C PRO A 57 5.43 -2.05 5.89
N ALA A 58 6.50 -2.38 6.63
CA ALA A 58 7.21 -1.43 7.49
C ALA A 58 7.79 -0.19 6.77
N TRP A 59 7.82 -0.20 5.43
CA TRP A 59 8.30 0.91 4.59
C TRP A 59 7.17 1.83 4.10
N LEU A 60 5.92 1.53 4.46
CA LEU A 60 4.75 2.34 4.16
C LEU A 60 4.18 2.86 5.48
N ASP A 61 4.28 4.17 5.68
CA ASP A 61 3.75 4.85 6.86
C ASP A 61 2.26 5.16 6.64
N PRO A 62 1.33 4.53 7.37
CA PRO A 62 -0.10 4.78 7.21
C PRO A 62 -0.48 6.20 7.61
N LEU A 63 -1.43 6.75 6.87
CA LEU A 63 -2.08 8.04 7.12
C LEU A 63 -3.55 7.81 7.47
N PRO A 64 -4.25 8.84 8.01
CA PRO A 64 -5.68 8.73 8.28
C PRO A 64 -6.48 8.33 7.04
N GLU A 65 -7.25 7.25 7.18
CA GLU A 65 -8.17 6.75 6.16
C GLU A 65 -9.34 7.71 5.91
N LYS A 66 -10.02 7.52 4.77
CA LYS A 66 -11.23 8.27 4.43
C LYS A 66 -12.33 7.32 3.98
N THR A 67 -13.48 7.37 4.63
CA THR A 67 -14.64 6.54 4.30
C THR A 67 -15.73 7.36 3.61
N TYR A 68 -16.22 6.85 2.49
CA TYR A 68 -17.27 7.42 1.65
C TYR A 68 -18.34 6.37 1.37
N GLY A 69 -19.38 6.34 2.19
CA GLY A 69 -20.43 5.31 2.08
C GLY A 69 -19.87 3.91 2.33
N ASP A 70 -19.97 3.04 1.32
CA ASP A 70 -19.54 1.64 1.41
C ASP A 70 -18.06 1.43 1.05
N THR A 71 -17.33 2.51 0.76
CA THR A 71 -15.92 2.51 0.34
C THR A 71 -15.04 3.20 1.36
N THR A 72 -13.89 2.59 1.70
CA THR A 72 -12.83 3.19 2.50
C THR A 72 -11.54 3.27 1.68
N LEU A 73 -10.92 4.45 1.69
CA LEU A 73 -9.59 4.69 1.14
C LEU A 73 -8.56 4.63 2.27
N TYR A 74 -7.72 3.61 2.21
CA TYR A 74 -6.54 3.49 3.06
C TYR A 74 -5.35 4.13 2.36
N VAL A 75 -4.59 4.94 3.08
CA VAL A 75 -3.51 5.76 2.49
C VAL A 75 -2.23 5.54 3.27
N ALA A 76 -1.12 5.39 2.57
CA ALA A 76 0.21 5.37 3.16
C ALA A 76 1.23 6.11 2.29
N VAL A 77 2.34 6.52 2.90
CA VAL A 77 3.47 7.16 2.21
C VAL A 77 4.72 6.31 2.36
N ALA A 78 5.49 6.17 1.28
CA ALA A 78 6.73 5.41 1.30
C ALA A 78 7.85 6.13 2.09
N GLY A 79 8.39 5.47 3.10
CA GLY A 79 9.56 5.91 3.86
C GLY A 79 10.88 5.68 3.13
N GLU A 80 11.99 6.13 3.72
CA GLU A 80 13.34 5.96 3.14
C GLU A 80 13.75 4.49 3.16
N LYS A 81 13.96 3.88 1.99
CA LYS A 81 14.46 2.50 1.89
C LYS A 81 15.87 2.40 2.50
N GLY A 82 16.04 1.62 3.56
CA GLY A 82 17.31 1.43 4.27
C GLY A 82 17.40 2.14 5.63
N SER A 83 16.47 3.04 5.94
CA SER A 83 16.25 3.52 7.30
C SER A 83 15.48 2.43 8.06
N GLN A 84 16.22 1.53 8.71
CA GLN A 84 15.63 0.41 9.46
C GLN A 84 14.46 0.92 10.33
N PRO A 85 13.25 0.35 10.22
CA PRO A 85 12.15 0.74 11.10
C PRO A 85 12.60 0.52 12.55
N PRO A 86 12.21 1.39 13.49
CA PRO A 86 12.59 1.21 14.89
C PRO A 86 12.19 -0.19 15.33
N LEU A 87 13.17 -0.98 15.80
CA LEU A 87 12.89 -2.25 16.45
C LEU A 87 11.97 -1.95 17.63
N SER A 88 10.75 -2.51 17.59
CA SER A 88 9.82 -2.51 18.73
C SER A 88 10.31 -3.46 19.81
#